data_AF-A0A4R2PQ75-F1
#
_entry.id   AF-A0A4R2PQ75-F1
#
_cell.length_a   1.000
_cell.length_b   1.000
_cell.length_c   1.000
_cell.angle_alpha   90.00
_cell.angle_beta   90.00
_cell.angle_gamma   90.00
#
_symmetry.space_group_name_H-M   'P 1'
#
loop_
_entity.id
_entity.type
_entity.pdbx_description
1 polymer ?
#
loop_
_entity_poly.entity_id
_entity_poly.type
_entity_poly.pdbx_seq_one_letter_code
_entity_poly.pdbx_strand_id
1 'polypeptide(L)' 'MILCSCNALSVEQVKTAALSGTPTNCPIEAYGRLQKAPKCGGCLCRARQLLGDQVPGSVRRDGAVTASA' A
#
# COMPACT_ATOMS: atom_id res chain seq x y z
N MET A 1 -5.14 -12.26 9.52
CA MET A 1 -6.31 -11.42 9.14
C MET A 1 -6.22 -11.04 7.67
N ILE A 2 -7.33 -11.15 6.92
CA ILE A 2 -7.42 -10.70 5.52
C ILE A 2 -7.51 -9.17 5.47
N LEU A 3 -6.71 -8.56 4.60
CA LEU A 3 -6.72 -7.13 4.30
C LEU A 3 -7.47 -6.82 2.99
N CYS A 4 -7.29 -7.66 1.97
CA CYS A 4 -7.94 -7.49 0.66
C CYS A 4 -8.64 -8.79 0.23
N SER A 5 -9.96 -8.79 0.19
CA SER A 5 -10.75 -9.93 -0.29
C SER A 5 -10.59 -10.16 -1.79
N CYS A 6 -10.58 -9.09 -2.60
CA CYS A 6 -10.47 -9.17 -4.06
C CYS A 6 -9.22 -9.88 -4.58
N ASN A 7 -8.12 -9.79 -3.84
CA ASN A 7 -6.82 -10.39 -4.16
C ASN A 7 -6.41 -11.48 -3.16
N ALA A 8 -7.27 -11.80 -2.19
CA ALA A 8 -6.98 -12.74 -1.09
C ALA A 8 -5.64 -12.45 -0.39
N LEU A 9 -5.38 -11.18 -0.03
CA LEU A 9 -4.15 -10.76 0.64
C LEU A 9 -4.35 -10.58 2.14
N SER A 10 -3.42 -11.09 2.92
CA SER A 10 -3.34 -10.87 4.38
C SER A 10 -2.59 -9.59 4.72
N VAL A 11 -2.78 -9.11 5.95
CA VAL A 11 -2.03 -7.97 6.50
C VAL A 11 -0.51 -8.23 6.44
N GLU A 12 -0.06 -9.43 6.83
CA GLU A 12 1.36 -9.79 6.80
C GLU A 12 1.93 -9.79 5.39
N GLN A 13 1.22 -10.36 4.40
CA GLN A 13 1.70 -10.36 3.01
C GLN A 13 1.95 -8.94 2.51
N VAL A 14 1.04 -8.02 2.80
CA VAL A 14 1.16 -6.61 2.39
C VAL A 14 2.28 -5.90 3.15
N LYS A 15 2.44 -6.15 4.46
CA LYS A 15 3.54 -5.60 5.25
C LYS A 15 4.91 -6.10 4.76
N THR A 16 5.05 -7.41 4.56
CA THR A 16 6.29 -8.03 4.06
C THR A 16 6.64 -7.51 2.67
N ALA A 17 5.65 -7.38 1.77
CA ALA A 17 5.87 -6.79 0.45
C ALA A 17 6.33 -5.33 0.53
N ALA A 18 5.72 -4.53 1.41
CA ALA A 18 6.08 -3.14 1.62
C ALA A 18 7.51 -2.95 2.14
N LEU A 19 8.05 -3.92 2.87
CA LEU A 19 9.43 -3.93 3.38
C LEU A 19 10.43 -4.57 2.42
N SER A 20 9.98 -5.25 1.36
CA SER A 20 10.86 -5.91 0.40
C SER A 20 11.54 -4.90 -0.53
N GLY A 21 12.87 -4.88 -0.56
CA GLY A 21 13.65 -3.89 -1.31
C GLY A 21 13.60 -2.51 -0.63
N THR A 22 13.39 -1.45 -1.40
CA THR A 22 13.22 -0.10 -0.83
C THR A 22 11.89 -0.04 -0.06
N PRO A 23 11.86 0.26 1.24
CA PRO A 23 10.60 0.32 1.98
C PRO A 23 9.62 1.33 1.39
N THR A 24 8.33 0.96 1.27
CA THR A 24 7.29 1.85 0.73
C THR A 24 6.06 1.87 1.62
N ASN A 25 5.50 3.06 1.85
CA ASN A 25 4.21 3.22 2.51
C ASN A 25 3.03 3.23 1.51
N CYS A 26 3.30 3.12 0.21
CA CYS A 26 2.29 3.17 -0.84
C CYS A 26 1.65 1.78 -1.04
N PRO A 27 0.33 1.62 -0.79
CA PRO A 27 -0.33 0.32 -0.94
C PRO A 27 -0.28 -0.21 -2.37
N ILE A 28 -0.35 0.67 -3.37
CA ILE A 28 -0.32 0.27 -4.78
C ILE A 28 1.04 -0.36 -5.12
N GLU A 29 2.12 0.24 -4.63
CA GLU A 29 3.47 -0.28 -4.85
C GLU A 29 3.67 -1.61 -4.10
N ALA A 30 3.23 -1.70 -2.85
CA ALA A 30 3.25 -2.95 -2.08
C ALA A 30 2.45 -4.07 -2.77
N TYR A 31 1.29 -3.76 -3.35
CA TYR A 31 0.48 -4.74 -4.09
C TYR A 31 1.19 -5.13 -5.40
N GLY A 32 1.83 -4.18 -6.08
CA GLY A 32 2.61 -4.42 -7.29
C GLY A 32 3.75 -5.41 -7.08
N ARG A 33 4.42 -5.37 -5.92
CA ARG A 33 5.45 -6.35 -5.53
C ARG A 33 4.90 -7.77 -5.36
N LEU A 34 3.60 -7.90 -5.09
CA LEU A 34 2.89 -9.17 -5.06
C LEU A 34 2.27 -9.53 -6.42
N GLN A 35 2.61 -8.79 -7.48
CA GLN A 35 2.03 -8.90 -8.82
C GLN A 35 0.50 -8.78 -8.81
N LYS A 36 -0.04 -7.93 -7.91
CA LYS A 36 -1.47 -7.65 -7.81
C LYS A 36 -1.73 -6.17 -8.03
N ALA A 37 -2.88 -5.87 -8.64
CA ALA A 37 -3.46 -4.53 -8.68
C ALA A 37 -4.71 -4.47 -7.78
N PRO A 38 -5.02 -3.32 -7.15
CA PRO A 38 -6.28 -3.15 -6.43
C PRO A 38 -7.47 -3.29 -7.40
N LYS A 39 -8.53 -4.01 -7.00
CA LYS A 39 -9.75 -4.16 -7.81
C LYS A 39 -10.84 -3.17 -7.41
N CYS A 40 -11.42 -3.33 -6.22
CA CYS A 40 -12.48 -2.44 -5.71
C CYS A 40 -11.96 -1.25 -4.91
N GLY A 41 -10.67 -1.24 -4.55
CA GLY A 41 -10.07 -0.17 -3.74
C GLY A 41 -10.45 -0.14 -2.25
N GLY A 42 -11.47 -0.87 -1.79
CA GLY A 42 -11.98 -0.78 -0.41
C GLY A 42 -10.96 -1.11 0.70
N CYS A 43 -9.90 -1.85 0.37
CA CYS A 43 -8.81 -2.15 1.30
C CYS A 43 -7.72 -1.05 1.39
N LEU A 44 -7.70 -0.09 0.46
CA LEU A 44 -6.58 0.83 0.29
C LEU A 44 -6.41 1.79 1.46
N CYS A 45 -7.50 2.29 2.05
CA CYS A 45 -7.42 3.17 3.23
C CYS A 45 -6.76 2.46 4.41
N ARG A 46 -7.20 1.23 4.71
CA ARG A 46 -6.63 0.43 5.80
C ARG A 46 -5.20 0.01 5.51
N ALA A 47 -4.89 -0.35 4.27
CA ALA A 47 -3.53 -0.67 3.86
C ALA A 47 -2.59 0.53 4.06
N ARG A 48 -3.02 1.74 3.67
CA ARG A 48 -2.24 2.99 3.86
C ARG A 48 -1.90 3.24 5.33
N GLN A 49 -2.88 3.09 6.22
CA GLN A 49 -2.66 3.25 7.67
C GLN A 49 -1.64 2.22 8.19
N LEU A 50 -1.86 0.94 7.88
CA LEU A 50 -0.97 -0.15 8.32
C LEU A 50 0.47 0.02 7.83
N LEU A 51 0.66 0.55 6.61
CA LEU A 51 1.99 0.78 6.06
C LEU A 51 2.63 2.06 6.62
N GLY A 52 1.84 3.09 6.91
CA GLY A 52 2.32 4.32 7.57
C GLY A 52 2.87 4.05 8.97
N ASP A 53 2.23 3.18 9.74
CA ASP A 53 2.72 2.75 11.06
C ASP A 53 3.98 1.85 10.97
N GLN A 54 4.19 1.16 9.85
CA GLN A 54 5.27 0.18 9.68
C GLN A 54 6.53 0.72 9.01
N VAL A 55 6.42 1.73 8.14
CA VAL A 55 7.51 2.21 7.30
C VAL A 55 7.95 3.60 7.77
N PRO A 56 8.93 3.69 8.70
CA PRO A 56 9.41 4.96 9.23
C PRO A 56 10.08 5.80 8.14
N GLY A 57 9.90 7.12 8.18
CA GLY A 57 10.58 8.07 7.28
C GLY A 57 9.98 8.20 5.88
N SER A 58 8.81 7.61 5.63
CA SER A 58 8.14 7.74 4.34
C SER A 58 7.51 9.13 4.19
N VAL A 59 8.19 10.02 3.45
CA VAL A 59 7.63 11.28 2.97
C VAL A 59 6.29 10.97 2.32
N ARG A 60 5.23 11.64 2.77
CA ARG A 60 3.93 11.62 2.10
C ARG A 60 4.14 12.14 0.68
N ARG A 61 4.38 11.25 -0.28
CA ARG A 61 4.02 11.49 -1.68
C ARG A 61 2.50 11.34 -1.76
N ASP A 62 1.80 12.24 -1.05
CA ASP A 62 0.44 12.58 -1.41
C ASP A 62 0.54 12.99 -2.87
N GLY A 63 -0.08 12.20 -3.75
CA GLY A 63 -0.33 12.58 -5.13
C GLY A 63 -1.33 13.73 -5.18
N ALA A 64 -0.98 14.85 -4.56
CA ALA A 64 -1.57 16.13 -4.85
C ALA A 64 -1.21 16.40 -6.32
N VAL A 65 -2.17 16.11 -7.19
CA VAL A 65 -2.28 16.72 -8.51
C VAL A 65 -1.99 18.20 -8.32
N THR A 66 -0.84 18.67 -8.81
CA THR A 66 -0.70 20.07 -9.16
C THR A 66 -1.59 20.27 -10.37
N ALA A 67 -2.83 20.71 -10.13
CA ALA A 67 -3.63 21.32 -11.16
C ALA A 67 -2.87 22.59 -11.58
N SER A 68 -2.25 22.54 -12.75
CA SER A 68 -1.71 23.73 -13.41
C SER A 68 -2.87 24.67 -13.73
N ALA A 69 -2.79 25.90 -13.23
CA ALA A 69 -3.55 27.06 -13.69
C ALA A 69 -2.53 28.14 -14.06
#